data_AF-A0A1W9WRI2-F1
#
_entry.id   AF-A0A1W9WRI2-F1
#
_cell.length_a   1.000
_cell.length_b   1.000
_cell.length_c   1.000
_cell.angle_alpha   90.00
_cell.angle_beta   90.00
_cell.angle_gamma   90.00
#
_symmetry.space_group_name_H-M   'P 1'
#
loop_
_entity.id
_entity.type
_entity.pdbx_description
1 polymer ?
#
loop_
_entity_poly.entity_id
_entity_poly.type
_entity_poly.pdbx_seq_one_letter_code
_entity_poly.pdbx_strand_id
1 'polypeptide(L)'
;MKIKLFALFLVFAMVGLIAASNPNKAQAKQDDKIIQVVWLSFGLSHEWFHSLSIFAEEEARSIEKEDGVKFEFTIKDGQRNLQTQLQQFDQLIAQKNADIIYFEPIDQTAMARMV
;
A
#
# COMPACT_ATOMS: atom_id res chain seq x y z
N MET A 1 4.42 10.60 -41.13
CA MET A 1 3.84 10.95 -39.81
C MET A 1 3.47 9.63 -39.14
N LYS A 2 4.23 9.10 -38.15
CA LYS A 2 4.28 9.45 -36.71
C LYS A 2 2.86 9.70 -36.17
N ILE A 3 2.35 9.02 -35.14
CA ILE A 3 2.91 8.87 -33.78
C ILE A 3 2.34 7.58 -33.13
N LYS A 4 3.19 6.84 -32.39
CA LYS A 4 2.81 5.77 -31.45
C LYS A 4 2.40 6.41 -30.12
N LEU A 5 1.23 6.05 -29.59
CA LEU A 5 0.74 6.52 -28.30
C LEU A 5 1.24 5.56 -27.20
N PHE A 6 2.29 5.97 -26.48
CA PHE A 6 2.64 5.38 -25.18
C PHE A 6 1.88 6.19 -24.11
N ALA A 7 0.92 5.55 -23.44
CA ALA A 7 0.16 6.16 -22.37
C ALA A 7 0.99 6.22 -21.08
N LEU A 8 1.61 7.39 -20.87
CA LEU A 8 1.74 8.17 -19.64
C LEU A 8 1.91 7.41 -18.30
N PHE A 9 3.17 7.27 -17.89
CA PHE A 9 3.60 7.19 -16.49
C PHE A 9 3.18 8.48 -15.76
N LEU A 10 2.39 8.37 -14.70
CA LEU A 10 2.06 9.49 -13.82
C LEU A 10 3.23 9.70 -12.85
N VAL A 11 4.06 10.68 -13.20
CA VAL A 11 5.19 11.17 -12.39
C VAL A 11 4.64 12.04 -11.27
N PHE A 12 4.71 11.58 -10.02
CA PHE A 12 4.59 12.46 -8.85
C PHE A 12 5.93 13.18 -8.62
N ALA A 13 6.17 14.24 -9.39
CA ALA A 13 7.26 15.18 -9.11
C ALA A 13 6.75 16.61 -9.29
N MET A 14 6.24 17.21 -8.20
CA MET A 14 6.25 18.67 -7.97
C MET A 14 5.57 18.99 -6.64
N VAL A 15 6.33 18.97 -5.55
CA VAL A 15 6.47 20.11 -4.61
C VAL A 15 7.79 19.86 -3.87
N GLY A 16 8.81 20.68 -4.08
CA GLY A 16 10.04 20.54 -3.28
C GLY A 16 11.33 21.10 -3.88
N LEU A 17 11.29 22.13 -4.72
CA LEU A 17 12.45 23.01 -4.87
C LEU A 17 12.16 24.27 -4.07
N ILE A 18 12.78 24.38 -2.89
CA ILE A 18 13.47 25.55 -2.29
C ILE A 18 13.85 25.13 -0.86
N ALA A 19 15.09 24.65 -0.70
CA ALA A 19 15.94 24.82 0.49
C ALA A 19 17.22 23.99 0.29
N ALA A 20 18.16 24.54 -0.47
CA ALA A 20 19.56 24.17 -0.25
C ALA A 20 20.02 24.74 1.12
N SER A 21 21.03 24.09 1.70
CA SER A 21 21.78 24.43 2.92
C SER A 21 21.16 24.11 4.28
N ASN A 22 21.22 22.83 4.65
CA ASN A 22 21.81 22.35 5.90
C ASN A 22 21.85 20.81 5.88
N PRO A 23 23.02 20.13 5.94
CA PRO A 23 23.09 18.68 6.08
C PRO A 23 22.88 18.31 7.54
N ASN A 24 21.81 18.81 8.17
CA ASN A 24 21.17 18.03 9.21
C ASN A 24 20.20 17.14 8.46
N LYS A 25 20.67 15.95 8.05
CA LYS A 25 19.74 14.82 7.97
C LYS A 25 19.08 14.83 9.34
N ALA A 26 17.85 15.34 9.41
CA ALA A 26 16.99 15.08 10.55
C ALA A 26 16.91 13.57 10.56
N GLN A 27 17.75 12.95 11.38
CA GLN A 27 17.60 11.58 11.76
C GLN A 27 16.25 11.60 12.45
N ALA A 28 15.21 11.20 11.73
CA ALA A 28 13.93 10.92 12.34
C ALA A 28 14.32 10.08 13.55
N LYS A 29 14.02 10.58 14.76
CA LYS A 29 14.16 9.74 15.94
C LYS A 29 13.26 8.56 15.62
N GLN A 30 13.92 7.46 15.31
CA GLN A 30 13.31 6.20 14.94
C GLN A 30 12.64 5.76 16.24
N ASP A 31 11.43 6.27 16.49
CA ASP A 31 10.50 5.57 17.33
C ASP A 31 10.39 4.19 16.68
N ASP A 32 10.57 3.12 17.44
CA ASP A 32 10.42 1.72 17.02
C ASP A 32 8.98 1.39 16.59
N LYS A 33 8.23 2.38 16.09
CA LYS A 33 6.87 2.29 15.66
C LYS A 33 6.81 1.43 14.39
N ILE A 34 6.30 0.24 14.59
CA ILE A 34 5.90 -0.67 13.52
C ILE A 34 4.66 -0.09 12.85
N ILE A 35 4.72 0.09 11.53
CA ILE A 35 3.58 0.52 10.72
C ILE A 35 2.75 -0.71 10.38
N GLN A 36 1.52 -0.76 10.91
CA GLN A 36 0.60 -1.87 10.68
C GLN A 36 -0.16 -1.64 9.37
N VAL A 37 0.08 -2.51 8.39
CA VAL A 37 -0.57 -2.47 7.07
C VAL A 37 -1.56 -3.62 6.98
N VAL A 38 -2.83 -3.29 6.75
CA VAL A 38 -3.84 -4.30 6.39
C VAL A 38 -4.10 -4.23 4.90
N TRP A 39 -3.87 -5.34 4.21
CA TRP A 39 -4.14 -5.48 2.78
C TRP A 39 -5.40 -6.31 2.58
N LEU A 40 -6.43 -5.69 2.02
CA LEU A 40 -7.66 -6.35 1.57
C LEU A 40 -7.51 -6.69 0.07
N SER A 41 -7.06 -7.91 -0.24
CA SER A 41 -6.74 -8.30 -1.62
C SER A 41 -7.97 -8.69 -2.41
N PHE A 42 -7.92 -8.56 -3.74
CA PHE A 42 -8.93 -9.10 -4.64
C PHE A 42 -9.01 -10.63 -4.58
N GLY A 43 -7.87 -11.33 -4.62
CA GLY A 43 -7.84 -12.77 -4.76
C GLY A 43 -6.44 -13.35 -4.86
N LEU A 44 -5.87 -13.81 -3.75
CA LEU A 44 -4.49 -14.34 -3.71
C LEU A 44 -4.30 -15.66 -4.47
N SER A 45 -5.38 -16.37 -4.79
CA SER A 45 -5.34 -17.56 -5.66
C SER A 45 -4.94 -17.25 -7.11
N HIS A 46 -4.93 -15.98 -7.51
CA HIS A 46 -4.47 -15.57 -8.83
C HIS A 46 -2.99 -15.16 -8.74
N GLU A 47 -2.16 -15.68 -9.64
CA GLU A 47 -0.70 -15.47 -9.63
C GLU A 47 -0.30 -13.99 -9.61
N TRP A 48 -1.00 -13.15 -10.39
CA TRP A 48 -0.80 -11.70 -10.40
C TRP A 48 -0.95 -11.06 -9.02
N PHE A 49 -1.98 -11.42 -8.26
CA PHE A 49 -2.22 -10.82 -6.94
C PHE A 49 -1.31 -11.43 -5.88
N HIS A 50 -0.95 -12.71 -6.04
CA HIS A 50 0.07 -13.33 -5.19
C HIS A 50 1.44 -12.66 -5.36
N SER A 51 1.87 -12.36 -6.59
CA SER A 51 3.19 -11.73 -6.81
C SER A 51 3.27 -10.31 -6.23
N LEU A 52 2.17 -9.55 -6.25
CA LEU A 52 2.12 -8.23 -5.61
C LEU A 52 2.41 -8.33 -4.10
N SER A 53 1.91 -9.36 -3.43
CA SER A 53 2.18 -9.57 -1.98
C SER A 53 3.66 -9.80 -1.70
N ILE A 54 4.33 -10.61 -2.54
CA ILE A 54 5.76 -10.88 -2.44
C ILE A 54 6.57 -9.59 -2.63
N PHE A 55 6.25 -8.80 -3.66
CA PHE A 55 6.97 -7.55 -3.93
C PHE A 55 6.78 -6.52 -2.82
N ALA A 56 5.60 -6.42 -2.22
CA ALA A 56 5.38 -5.51 -1.10
C ALA A 56 6.19 -5.91 0.13
N GLU A 57 6.27 -7.20 0.44
CA GLU A 57 7.12 -7.68 1.53
C GLU A 57 8.61 -7.48 1.26
N GLU A 58 9.06 -7.68 0.01
CA GLU A 58 10.44 -7.42 -0.39
C GLU A 58 10.80 -5.94 -0.27
N GLU A 59 9.93 -5.05 -0.73
CA GLU A 59 10.12 -3.61 -0.61
C GLU A 59 10.14 -3.17 0.85
N ALA A 60 9.24 -3.69 1.68
CA ALA A 60 9.22 -3.41 3.11
C ALA A 60 10.51 -3.85 3.82
N ARG A 61 11.07 -5.01 3.45
CA ARG A 61 12.38 -5.47 3.96
C ARG A 61 13.52 -4.55 3.50
N SER A 62 13.44 -4.03 2.29
CA SER A 62 14.42 -3.05 1.78
C SER A 62 14.37 -1.76 2.58
N ILE A 63 13.17 -1.21 2.79
CA ILE A 63 12.95 0.01 3.59
C ILE A 63 13.38 -0.19 5.04
N GLU A 64 13.08 -1.34 5.66
CA GLU A 64 13.54 -1.64 7.02
C GLU A 64 15.07 -1.63 7.11
N LYS A 65 15.76 -2.17 6.11
CA LYS A 65 17.22 -2.20 6.07
C LYS A 65 17.86 -0.83 5.83
N GLU A 66 17.27 -0.01 4.97
CA GLU A 66 17.83 1.28 4.54
C GLU A 66 17.47 2.41 5.49
N ASP A 67 16.22 2.44 5.94
CA ASP A 67 15.63 3.55 6.69
C ASP A 67 15.25 3.17 8.13
N GLY A 68 15.33 1.88 8.50
CA GLY A 68 14.98 1.42 9.84
C GLY A 68 13.47 1.40 10.12
N VAL A 69 12.63 1.60 9.09
CA VAL A 69 11.18 1.63 9.23
C VAL A 69 10.61 0.23 9.01
N LYS A 70 9.92 -0.31 10.01
CA LYS A 70 9.32 -1.63 9.94
C LYS A 70 7.85 -1.56 9.53
N PHE A 71 7.47 -2.32 8.52
CA PHE A 71 6.08 -2.56 8.13
C PHE A 71 5.70 -4.00 8.47
N GLU A 72 4.53 -4.17 9.08
CA GLU A 72 3.93 -5.50 9.29
C GLU A 72 2.65 -5.62 8.48
N PHE A 73 2.58 -6.63 7.63
CA PHE A 73 1.45 -6.85 6.74
C PHE A 73 0.52 -7.91 7.32
N THR A 74 -0.76 -7.58 7.37
CA THR A 74 -1.85 -8.56 7.49
C THR A 74 -2.60 -8.59 6.17
N ILE A 75 -2.40 -9.64 5.39
CA ILE A 75 -3.06 -9.79 4.09
C ILE A 75 -4.31 -10.66 4.24
N LYS A 76 -5.45 -10.13 3.83
CA LYS A 76 -6.74 -10.83 3.79
C LYS A 76 -7.09 -11.12 2.33
N ASP A 77 -7.29 -12.40 2.03
CA ASP A 77 -7.72 -12.83 0.70
C ASP A 77 -9.22 -12.54 0.51
N GLY A 78 -9.57 -11.70 -0.46
CA GLY A 78 -10.96 -11.41 -0.82
C GLY A 78 -11.65 -12.54 -1.58
N GLN A 79 -10.90 -13.59 -1.99
CA GLN A 79 -11.43 -14.78 -2.64
C GLN A 79 -12.24 -14.49 -3.92
N ARG A 80 -11.99 -13.33 -4.56
CA ARG A 80 -12.76 -12.82 -5.69
C ARG A 80 -14.26 -12.76 -5.40
N ASN A 81 -14.62 -12.45 -4.15
CA ASN A 81 -15.99 -12.43 -3.67
C ASN A 81 -16.30 -11.09 -2.98
N LEU A 82 -17.31 -10.39 -3.49
CA LEU A 82 -17.72 -9.08 -2.97
C LEU A 82 -18.15 -9.14 -1.50
N GLN A 83 -18.96 -10.14 -1.12
CA GLN A 83 -19.45 -10.26 0.25
C GLN A 83 -18.29 -10.50 1.23
N THR A 84 -17.30 -11.30 0.83
CA THR A 84 -16.07 -11.52 1.59
C THR A 84 -15.32 -10.21 1.81
N GLN A 85 -15.09 -9.40 0.75
CA GLN A 85 -14.41 -8.12 0.89
C GLN A 85 -15.16 -7.12 1.77
N LEU A 86 -16.48 -7.04 1.63
CA LEU A 86 -17.30 -6.15 2.47
C LEU A 86 -17.24 -6.54 3.95
N GLN A 87 -17.33 -7.84 4.26
CA GLN A 87 -17.20 -8.32 5.63
C GLN A 87 -15.81 -8.06 6.21
N GLN A 88 -14.75 -8.27 5.43
CA GLN A 88 -13.39 -7.99 5.87
C GLN A 88 -13.17 -6.51 6.16
N PHE A 89 -13.73 -5.63 5.34
CA PHE A 89 -13.70 -4.19 5.56
C PHE A 89 -14.44 -3.80 6.86
N ASP A 90 -15.66 -4.31 7.05
CA ASP A 90 -16.45 -4.03 8.26
C ASP A 90 -15.71 -4.50 9.53
N GLN A 91 -15.07 -5.68 9.49
CA GLN A 91 -14.26 -6.19 10.59
C GLN A 91 -13.03 -5.31 10.87
N LEU A 92 -12.36 -4.83 9.83
CA LEU A 92 -11.19 -3.98 9.94
C LEU A 92 -11.52 -2.64 10.61
N ILE A 93 -12.61 -2.00 10.19
CA ILE A 93 -13.09 -0.74 10.80
C ILE A 93 -13.46 -0.94 12.27
N ALA A 94 -14.05 -2.09 12.62
CA ALA A 94 -14.39 -2.39 14.02
C ALA A 94 -13.14 -2.59 14.90
N GLN A 95 -12.08 -3.21 14.36
CA GLN A 95 -10.86 -3.51 15.10
C GLN A 95 -9.95 -2.29 15.31
N LYS A 96 -10.02 -1.27 14.43
CA LYS A 96 -9.21 -0.03 14.50
C LYS A 96 -7.70 -0.28 14.67
N ASN A 97 -7.20 -1.38 14.11
CA ASN A 97 -5.80 -1.79 14.27
C ASN A 97 -5.09 -1.85 12.90
N ALA A 98 -4.98 -0.69 12.26
CA ALA A 98 -4.21 -0.49 11.05
C ALA A 98 -3.78 0.98 10.99
N ASP A 99 -2.50 1.23 10.67
CA ASP A 99 -2.02 2.56 10.28
C ASP A 99 -2.34 2.83 8.80
N ILE A 100 -2.27 1.78 7.95
CA ILE A 100 -2.52 1.85 6.51
C ILE A 100 -3.47 0.73 6.10
N ILE A 101 -4.45 1.07 5.25
CA ILE A 101 -5.32 0.10 4.59
C ILE A 101 -5.01 0.16 3.10
N TYR A 102 -4.50 -0.94 2.54
CA TYR A 102 -4.37 -1.13 1.10
C TYR A 102 -5.54 -1.99 0.61
N PHE A 103 -6.30 -1.51 -0.37
CA PHE A 103 -7.49 -2.18 -0.84
C PHE A 103 -7.48 -2.37 -2.35
N GLU A 104 -7.68 -3.62 -2.77
CA GLU A 104 -7.87 -4.01 -4.17
C GLU A 104 -9.34 -4.37 -4.37
N PRO A 105 -10.22 -3.38 -4.61
CA PRO A 105 -11.65 -3.61 -4.72
C PRO A 105 -11.99 -4.53 -5.90
N ILE A 106 -12.88 -5.49 -5.67
CA ILE A 106 -13.47 -6.31 -6.75
C ILE A 106 -14.29 -5.47 -7.75
N ASP A 107 -14.97 -4.44 -7.26
CA ASP A 107 -15.81 -3.57 -8.06
C ASP A 107 -16.05 -2.21 -7.36
N GLN A 108 -16.87 -1.37 -8.01
CA GLN A 108 -17.25 -0.05 -7.51
C GLN A 108 -18.07 -0.13 -6.21
N THR A 109 -18.81 -1.23 -5.98
CA THR A 109 -19.58 -1.44 -4.75
C THR A 109 -18.65 -1.62 -3.56
N ALA A 110 -17.61 -2.44 -3.73
CA ALA A 110 -16.58 -2.64 -2.72
C ALA A 110 -15.84 -1.33 -2.43
N MET A 111 -15.47 -0.59 -3.46
CA MET A 111 -14.79 0.71 -3.34
C MET A 111 -15.63 1.75 -2.59
N ALA A 112 -16.93 1.84 -2.88
CA ALA A 112 -17.85 2.78 -2.23
C ALA A 112 -18.02 2.54 -0.73
N ARG A 113 -17.62 1.37 -0.21
CA ARG A 113 -17.65 1.09 1.23
C ARG A 113 -16.53 1.80 1.99
N MET A 114 -15.44 2.20 1.31
CA MET A 114 -14.26 2.81 1.93
C MET A 114 -14.31 4.33 2.09
N VAL A 115 -15.29 5.00 1.47
CA VAL A 115 -15.52 6.45 1.56
C VAL A 115 -16.62 6.76 2.56
#